data_AF-A0A1F3YUK2-F1
#
_entry.id   AF-A0A1F3YUK2-F1
#
_cell.length_a   1.000
_cell.length_b   1.000
_cell.length_c   1.000
_cell.angle_alpha   90.00
_cell.angle_beta   90.00
_cell.angle_gamma   90.00
#
_symmetry.space_group_name_H-M   'P 1'
#
loop_
_entity.id
_entity.type
_entity.pdbx_description
1 polymer ?
#
loop_
_entity_poly.entity_id
_entity_poly.type
_entity_poly.pdbx_seq_one_letter_code
_entity_poly.pdbx_strand_id
1 'polypeptide(L)' 'MHRRRETAPSGNYGDFEFKNLEADTQYILSIEHAGCKPRELRVHTGADPNVGTIVMEPAV' A
#
# COMPACT_ATOMS: atom_id res chain seq x y z
N MET A 1 -16.93 12.81 7.75
CA MET A 1 -16.43 11.78 6.80
C MET A 1 -15.56 10.81 7.59
N HIS A 2 -15.89 9.52 7.61
CA HIS A 2 -15.05 8.52 8.29
C HIS A 2 -13.92 8.12 7.33
N ARG A 3 -12.67 8.45 7.69
CA ARG A 3 -11.49 8.02 6.93
C ARG A 3 -11.23 6.56 7.29
N ARG A 4 -11.68 5.62 6.44
CA ARG A 4 -11.41 4.19 6.62
C ARG A 4 -9.92 3.95 6.36
N ARG A 5 -9.22 3.39 7.35
CA ARG A 5 -7.82 2.97 7.25
C ARG A 5 -7.79 1.46 7.45
N GLU A 6 -7.17 0.76 6.52
CA GLU A 6 -6.86 -0.65 6.64
C GLU A 6 -5.35 -0.83 6.65
N THR A 7 -4.86 -1.83 7.37
CA THR A 7 -3.44 -2.11 7.50
C THR A 7 -3.21 -3.59 7.27
N ALA A 8 -2.25 -3.91 6.40
CA ALA A 8 -1.79 -5.27 6.14
C ALA A 8 -0.28 -5.34 6.43
N PRO A 9 0.19 -6.24 7.31
CA PRO A 9 1.62 -6.47 7.46
C PRO A 9 2.17 -7.19 6.22
N SER A 10 3.42 -6.90 5.86
CA SER A 10 4.11 -7.65 4.82
C SER A 10 4.51 -9.04 5.31
N GLY A 11 4.46 -10.03 4.42
CA GLY A 11 5.02 -11.35 4.63
C GLY A 11 6.55 -11.36 4.64
N ASN A 12 7.13 -12.54 4.86
CA ASN A 12 8.58 -12.74 4.94
C ASN A 12 9.33 -12.39 3.64
N TYR A 13 8.61 -12.29 2.51
CA TYR A 13 9.17 -11.93 1.22
C TYR A 13 8.80 -10.50 0.78
N GLY A 14 8.19 -9.70 1.67
CA GLY A 14 7.79 -8.32 1.40
C GLY A 14 6.46 -8.18 0.65
N ASP A 15 5.76 -9.28 0.39
CA ASP A 15 4.43 -9.31 -0.21
C ASP A 15 3.34 -8.86 0.80
N PHE A 16 2.31 -8.18 0.32
CA PHE A 16 1.13 -7.79 1.11
C PHE A 16 -0.11 -7.79 0.22
N GLU A 17 -1.28 -7.98 0.83
CA GLU A 17 -2.56 -8.03 0.12
C GLU A 17 -3.64 -7.34 0.97
N PHE A 18 -4.51 -6.57 0.32
CA PHE A 18 -5.73 -6.03 0.90
C PHE A 18 -6.94 -6.74 0.31
N LYS A 19 -7.90 -7.13 1.14
CA LYS A 19 -9.11 -7.83 0.72
C LYS A 19 -10.34 -7.02 1.09
N ASN A 20 -11.40 -7.16 0.30
CA ASN A 20 -12.69 -6.50 0.55
C ASN A 20 -12.61 -4.96 0.54
N LEU A 21 -11.70 -4.40 -0.27
CA LEU A 21 -11.72 -2.98 -0.61
C LEU A 21 -12.94 -2.67 -1.49
N GLU A 22 -13.39 -1.42 -1.44
CA GLU A 22 -14.45 -0.96 -2.34
C GLU A 22 -13.93 -1.05 -3.79
N ALA A 23 -14.74 -1.62 -4.67
CA ALA A 23 -14.42 -1.71 -6.09
C ALA A 23 -14.46 -0.32 -6.73
N ASP A 24 -13.68 -0.12 -7.80
CA ASP A 24 -13.67 1.13 -8.57
C ASP A 24 -13.44 2.39 -7.71
N THR A 25 -12.58 2.27 -6.70
CA THR A 25 -12.37 3.31 -5.68
C THR A 25 -10.89 3.66 -5.57
N GLN A 26 -10.61 4.95 -5.40
CA GLN A 26 -9.26 5.47 -5.24
C GLN A 26 -8.81 5.45 -3.77
N TYR A 27 -7.61 4.93 -3.52
CA TYR A 27 -6.96 4.91 -2.23
C TYR A 27 -5.56 5.55 -2.28
N ILE A 28 -5.06 5.90 -1.10
CA ILE A 28 -3.64 6.17 -0.88
C ILE A 28 -3.05 4.95 -0.19
N LEU A 29 -2.14 4.26 -0.86
CA LEU A 29 -1.32 3.20 -0.28
C LEU A 29 -0.10 3.86 0.37
N SER A 30 -0.09 3.89 1.71
CA SER A 30 1.05 4.37 2.51
C SER A 30 1.85 3.17 3.01
N ILE A 31 3.17 3.20 2.80
CA ILE A 31 4.08 2.08 3.08
C ILE A 31 5.20 2.61 3.98
N GLU A 32 5.40 1.90 5.08
CA GLU A 32 6.38 2.23 6.10
C GLU A 32 7.20 0.98 6.43
N HIS A 33 8.52 1.14 6.51
CA HIS A 33 9.43 0.10 6.93
C HIS A 33 10.57 0.74 7.73
N ALA A 34 11.00 0.10 8.81
CA ALA A 34 12.08 0.61 9.64
C ALA A 34 13.37 0.76 8.81
N GLY A 35 14.04 1.90 8.94
CA GLY A 35 15.24 2.21 8.16
C GLY A 35 14.97 2.64 6.71
N CYS A 36 13.71 2.83 6.31
CA CYS A 36 13.33 3.34 5.00
C CYS A 36 12.49 4.63 5.11
N LYS A 37 12.59 5.49 4.10
CA LYS A 37 11.71 6.65 3.96
C LYS A 37 10.28 6.16 3.66
N PRO A 38 9.24 6.74 4.30
CA PRO A 38 7.85 6.44 3.97
C PRO A 38 7.56 6.73 2.51
N ARG A 39 6.69 5.94 1.90
CA ARG A 39 6.26 6.10 0.52
C ARG A 39 4.74 6.07 0.41
N GLU A 40 4.20 6.91 -0.47
CA GLU A 40 2.77 6.90 -0.80
C GLU A 40 2.57 6.69 -2.30
N LEU A 41 1.51 5.96 -2.65
CA LEU A 41 1.07 5.72 -4.01
C LEU A 41 -0.44 5.95 -4.09
N ARG A 42 -0.89 6.61 -5.16
CA ARG A 42 -2.32 6.63 -5.52
C ARG A 42 -2.62 5.35 -6.30
N VAL A 43 -3.62 4.61 -5.85
CA VAL A 43 -4.04 3.35 -6.46
C VAL A 43 -5.54 3.35 -6.62
N HIS A 44 -6.02 2.64 -7.63
CA HIS A 44 -7.43 2.52 -7.96
C HIS A 44 -7.81 1.05 -8.11
N THR A 45 -8.72 0.55 -7.27
CA THR A 45 -9.00 -0.90 -7.16
C THR A 45 -9.52 -1.53 -8.45
N GLY A 46 -10.14 -0.76 -9.34
CA GLY A 46 -10.58 -1.23 -10.67
C GLY A 46 -9.49 -1.25 -11.75
N ALA A 47 -8.41 -0.46 -11.58
CA ALA A 47 -7.37 -0.30 -12.59
C ALA A 47 -6.02 -0.91 -12.17
N ASP A 48 -5.77 -0.98 -10.86
CA ASP A 48 -4.50 -1.37 -10.25
C ASP A 48 -4.68 -2.59 -9.33
N PRO A 49 -5.11 -3.76 -9.84
CA PRO A 49 -5.24 -4.97 -9.01
C PRO A 49 -3.87 -5.48 -8.51
N ASN A 50 -2.78 -5.02 -9.12
CA ASN A 50 -1.41 -5.29 -8.71
C ASN A 50 -0.55 -4.04 -8.95
N VAL A 51 0.12 -3.57 -7.91
CA VAL A 51 0.96 -2.34 -7.94
C VAL A 51 2.43 -2.61 -8.32
N GLY A 52 2.78 -3.87 -8.58
CA GLY A 52 4.13 -4.32 -8.94
C GLY A 52 5.12 -4.25 -7.77
N THR A 53 6.41 -4.24 -8.11
CA THR A 53 7.49 -4.13 -7.12
C THR A 53 7.64 -2.69 -6.64
N ILE A 54 7.58 -2.50 -5.32
CA ILE A 54 7.79 -1.20 -4.69
C ILE A 54 9.18 -1.17 -4.08
N VAL A 55 10.06 -0.34 -4.63
CA VAL A 55 11.40 -0.12 -4.08
C VAL A 55 11.34 1.04 -3.07
N MET A 56 11.83 0.81 -1.86
CA MET A 56 11.90 1.85 -0.82
C MET A 56 13.31 2.44 -0.73
N GLU A 57 13.39 3.74 -0.47
CA GLU A 57 14.66 4.41 -0.22
C GLU A 57 15.06 4.27 1.26
N PRO A 58 16.36 4.12 1.58
CA PRO A 58 16.83 4.17 2.97
C PRO A 58 16.53 5.51 3.64
N ALA A 59 16.10 5.47 4.91
CA ALA A 59 16.10 6.61 5.81
C ALA A 59 17.49 6.69 6.44
N VAL A 60 18.34 7.55 5.87
CA VAL A 60 19.69 7.83 6.39
C VAL A 60 19.59 8.59 7.70
#